data_AF-A0A975I8S0-F1
#
_entry.id   AF-A0A975I8S0-F1
#
_cell.length_a   1.000
_cell.length_b   1.000
_cell.length_c   1.000
_cell.angle_alpha   90.00
_cell.angle_beta   90.00
_cell.angle_gamma   90.00
#
_symmetry.space_group_name_H-M   'P 1'
#
loop_
_entity.id
_entity.type
_entity.pdbx_description
1 polymer ?
#
loop_
_entity_poly.entity_id
_entity_poly.type
_entity_poly.pdbx_seq_one_letter_code
_entity_poly.pdbx_strand_id
1 'polypeptide(L)'
;MTGIFRAALVIALFWTMPVQANAVFPTLSFEDLNGDMHVLPKGLPGDPTIVFIAYKRNQQPAVNTWINALGLDPNRGAEFVELPVVGANAKFMKSFIDNGMRSGIVDPALRARTITIYENASVVNRPLGFAGRDEIRVLIVSQNGDVLWSTSGSATETAVKDLQAAFTAAQ
;
A
#
# COMPACT_ATOMS: atom_id res chain seq x y z
N MET A 1 -71.46 23.07 -0.22
CA MET A 1 -70.18 22.98 0.51
C MET A 1 -69.65 21.56 0.34
N THR A 2 -68.72 21.35 -0.59
CA THR A 2 -68.06 20.05 -0.79
C THR A 2 -66.64 20.34 -1.28
N GLY A 3 -65.68 20.32 -0.35
CA GLY A 3 -64.26 20.46 -0.64
C GLY A 3 -63.61 19.07 -0.72
N ILE A 4 -62.98 18.78 -1.85
CA ILE A 4 -62.27 17.53 -2.13
C ILE A 4 -60.89 17.62 -1.46
N PHE A 5 -60.60 16.75 -0.50
CA PHE A 5 -59.24 16.60 0.06
C PHE A 5 -58.42 15.70 -0.88
N ARG A 6 -57.36 16.25 -1.48
CA ARG A 6 -56.33 15.49 -2.20
C ARG A 6 -55.27 15.05 -1.18
N ALA A 7 -55.15 13.75 -0.96
CA ALA A 7 -54.04 13.17 -0.23
C ALA A 7 -52.78 13.18 -1.12
N ALA A 8 -51.71 13.84 -0.66
CA ALA A 8 -50.39 13.76 -1.29
C ALA A 8 -49.58 12.68 -0.55
N LEU A 9 -49.21 11.62 -1.28
CA LEU A 9 -48.30 10.57 -0.81
C LEU A 9 -46.86 11.07 -0.98
N VAL A 10 -46.13 11.22 0.12
CA VAL A 10 -44.69 11.51 0.11
C VAL A 10 -43.95 10.17 0.07
N ILE A 11 -43.33 9.86 -1.07
CA ILE A 11 -42.43 8.71 -1.21
C ILE A 11 -41.02 9.19 -0.85
N ALA A 12 -40.54 8.82 0.34
CA ALA A 12 -39.16 9.05 0.73
C ALA A 12 -38.27 7.96 0.09
N LEU A 13 -37.54 8.33 -0.96
CA LEU A 13 -36.48 7.50 -1.55
C LEU A 13 -35.28 7.52 -0.61
N PHE A 14 -35.11 6.46 0.17
CA PHE A 14 -33.86 6.20 0.91
C PHE A 14 -32.80 5.74 -0.08
N TRP A 15 -31.94 6.67 -0.51
CA TRP A 15 -30.71 6.31 -1.19
C TRP A 15 -29.80 5.60 -0.18
N THR A 16 -29.60 4.30 -0.36
CA THR A 16 -28.57 3.58 0.38
C THR A 16 -27.22 4.11 -0.07
N MET A 17 -26.59 4.96 0.73
CA MET A 17 -25.18 5.26 0.53
C MET A 17 -24.39 3.99 0.85
N PRO A 18 -23.55 3.50 -0.08
CA PRO A 18 -22.67 2.38 0.24
C PRO A 18 -21.80 2.79 1.43
N VAL A 19 -21.78 1.96 2.47
CA VAL A 19 -20.79 2.09 3.54
C VAL A 19 -19.43 1.82 2.89
N GLN A 20 -18.64 2.87 2.69
CA GLN A 20 -17.27 2.74 2.25
C GLN A 20 -16.50 2.13 3.43
N ALA A 21 -16.22 0.83 3.36
CA ALA A 21 -15.33 0.22 4.34
C ALA A 21 -13.96 0.91 4.21
N ASN A 22 -13.45 1.46 5.31
CA ASN A 22 -12.11 2.04 5.33
C ASN A 22 -11.11 0.93 4.97
N ALA A 23 -10.23 1.21 4.00
CA ALA A 23 -9.18 0.28 3.62
C ALA A 23 -8.27 0.02 4.83
N VAL A 24 -7.98 -1.25 5.12
CA VAL A 24 -7.11 -1.65 6.22
C VAL A 24 -5.93 -2.40 5.66
N PHE A 25 -4.73 -2.04 6.12
CA PHE A 25 -3.53 -2.75 5.73
C PHE A 25 -3.53 -4.16 6.34
N PRO A 26 -3.38 -5.22 5.52
CA PRO A 26 -3.47 -6.58 6.01
C PRO A 26 -2.34 -6.94 6.97
N THR A 27 -2.63 -7.81 7.93
CA THR A 27 -1.60 -8.44 8.74
C THR A 27 -0.82 -9.44 7.90
N LEU A 28 0.47 -9.19 7.70
CA LEU A 28 1.36 -10.04 6.89
C LEU A 28 2.61 -10.39 7.70
N SER A 29 2.93 -11.68 7.79
CA SER A 29 4.21 -12.12 8.33
C SER A 29 5.28 -12.06 7.24
N PHE A 30 6.47 -11.58 7.59
CA PHE A 30 7.64 -11.63 6.71
C PHE A 30 8.87 -12.04 7.50
N GLU A 31 9.87 -12.55 6.78
CA GLU A 31 11.19 -12.85 7.32
C GLU A 31 12.13 -11.80 6.76
N ASP A 32 12.86 -11.10 7.61
CA ASP A 32 13.86 -10.15 7.15
C ASP A 32 15.12 -10.86 6.60
N LEU A 33 16.11 -10.09 6.17
CA LEU A 33 17.33 -10.67 5.61
C LEU A 33 18.27 -11.30 6.65
N ASN A 34 18.02 -11.12 7.95
CA ASN A 34 18.71 -11.79 9.07
C ASN A 34 18.04 -13.10 9.48
N GLY A 35 16.84 -13.38 8.96
CA GLY A 35 16.06 -14.58 9.30
C GLY A 35 15.03 -14.34 10.41
N ASP A 36 14.89 -13.11 10.89
CA ASP A 36 13.95 -12.77 11.96
C ASP A 36 12.55 -12.59 11.39
N MET A 37 11.57 -13.15 12.10
CA MET A 37 10.15 -13.06 11.73
C MET A 37 9.52 -11.79 12.28
N HIS A 38 8.89 -11.03 11.39
CA HIS A 38 8.22 -9.77 11.68
C HIS A 38 6.77 -9.81 11.18
N VAL A 39 5.96 -8.85 11.65
CA VAL A 39 4.54 -8.74 11.29
C VAL A 39 4.21 -7.32 10.89
N LEU A 40 3.76 -7.12 9.65
CA LEU A 40 3.16 -5.87 9.19
C LEU A 40 1.72 -5.75 9.68
N PRO A 41 1.19 -4.53 9.89
CA PRO A 41 1.87 -3.23 9.73
C PRO A 41 2.74 -2.82 10.92
N LYS A 42 2.72 -3.55 12.05
CA LYS A 42 3.49 -3.21 13.25
C LYS A 42 5.01 -3.16 13.04
N GLY A 43 5.53 -3.97 12.13
CA GLY A 43 6.95 -4.01 11.75
C GLY A 43 7.36 -2.98 10.69
N LEU A 44 6.49 -2.02 10.35
CA LEU A 44 6.88 -0.91 9.50
C LEU A 44 7.90 0.00 10.21
N PRO A 45 8.86 0.59 9.49
CA PRO A 45 9.97 1.34 10.08
C PRO A 45 9.58 2.72 10.62
N GLY A 46 8.40 3.24 10.27
CA GLY A 46 7.82 4.47 10.81
C GLY A 46 6.31 4.38 11.07
N ASP A 47 5.79 5.39 11.75
CA ASP A 47 4.36 5.57 11.98
C ASP A 47 3.98 7.04 11.69
N PRO A 48 3.49 7.36 10.47
CA PRO A 48 3.21 6.45 9.36
C PRO A 48 4.43 6.11 8.48
N THR A 49 4.27 5.12 7.59
CA THR A 49 5.24 4.73 6.56
C THR A 49 4.65 4.83 5.15
N ILE A 50 5.46 5.27 4.17
CA ILE A 50 5.11 5.20 2.74
C ILE A 50 5.38 3.78 2.22
N VAL A 51 4.37 3.12 1.68
CA VAL A 51 4.46 1.72 1.21
C VAL A 51 4.28 1.65 -0.30
N PHE A 52 5.28 1.12 -1.01
CA PHE A 52 5.21 0.84 -2.45
C PHE A 52 4.99 -0.67 -2.67
N ILE A 53 3.80 -1.07 -3.10
CA ILE A 53 3.51 -2.48 -3.43
C ILE A 53 3.75 -2.70 -4.92
N ALA A 54 4.66 -3.62 -5.26
CA ALA A 54 4.95 -4.02 -6.63
C ALA A 54 4.68 -5.52 -6.83
N TYR A 55 4.18 -5.90 -8.00
CA TYR A 55 3.77 -7.28 -8.30
C TYR A 55 4.63 -7.94 -9.37
N LYS A 56 5.34 -7.15 -10.18
CA LYS A 56 6.13 -7.58 -11.33
C LYS A 56 7.44 -6.79 -11.36
N ARG A 57 8.54 -7.44 -11.74
CA ARG A 57 9.87 -6.79 -11.82
C ARG A 57 9.89 -5.57 -12.76
N ASN A 58 9.12 -5.61 -13.85
CA ASN A 58 9.02 -4.50 -14.80
C ASN A 58 8.27 -3.27 -14.25
N GLN A 59 7.76 -3.32 -13.02
CA GLN A 59 7.14 -2.18 -12.33
C GLN A 59 8.14 -1.36 -11.50
N GLN A 60 9.38 -1.83 -11.33
CA GLN A 60 10.42 -1.05 -10.62
C GLN A 60 10.60 0.38 -11.16
N PRO A 61 10.55 0.63 -12.49
CA PRO A 61 10.62 2.00 -13.00
C PRO A 61 9.53 2.92 -12.44
N ALA A 62 8.31 2.40 -12.20
CA ALA A 62 7.23 3.17 -11.59
C ALA A 62 7.54 3.51 -10.12
N VAL A 63 8.08 2.56 -9.34
CA VAL A 63 8.53 2.83 -7.96
C VAL A 63 9.61 3.90 -7.95
N ASN A 64 10.59 3.80 -8.86
CA ASN A 64 11.67 4.77 -8.97
C ASN A 64 11.17 6.19 -9.28
N THR A 65 10.07 6.34 -10.03
CA THR A 65 9.48 7.69 -10.25
C THR A 65 9.05 8.34 -8.94
N TRP A 66 8.51 7.57 -7.99
CA TRP A 66 8.11 8.07 -6.67
C TRP A 66 9.29 8.39 -5.79
N ILE A 67 10.27 7.48 -5.69
CA ILE A 67 11.50 7.69 -4.91
C ILE A 67 12.19 8.98 -5.36
N ASN A 68 12.34 9.17 -6.67
CA ASN A 68 12.98 10.36 -7.23
C ASN A 68 12.15 11.64 -6.98
N ALA A 69 10.84 11.60 -7.24
CA ALA A 69 9.98 12.78 -7.09
C ALA A 69 9.85 13.26 -5.64
N LEU A 70 9.91 12.33 -4.68
CA LEU A 70 9.85 12.63 -3.25
C LEU A 70 11.23 12.86 -2.61
N GLY A 71 12.32 12.60 -3.35
CA GLY A 71 13.68 12.68 -2.81
C GLY A 71 13.92 11.69 -1.66
N LEU A 72 13.34 10.48 -1.75
CA LEU A 72 13.46 9.50 -0.68
C LEU A 72 14.88 8.93 -0.62
N ASP A 73 15.54 9.15 0.51
CA ASP A 73 16.83 8.57 0.85
C ASP A 73 16.62 7.55 1.98
N PRO A 74 17.01 6.28 1.81
CA PRO A 74 16.84 5.26 2.84
C PRO A 74 17.58 5.57 4.16
N ASN A 75 18.55 6.50 4.15
CA ASN A 75 19.35 6.92 5.31
C ASN A 75 18.92 8.25 5.94
N ARG A 76 18.14 9.09 5.24
CA ARG A 76 17.86 10.48 5.66
C ARG A 76 16.45 10.99 5.35
N GLY A 77 15.69 10.28 4.52
CA GLY A 77 14.37 10.69 4.05
C GLY A 77 13.22 10.20 4.93
N ALA A 78 12.00 10.43 4.45
CA ALA A 78 10.80 9.90 5.08
C ALA A 78 10.84 8.36 5.16
N GLU A 79 10.19 7.79 6.18
CA GLU A 79 10.10 6.34 6.37
C GLU A 79 9.30 5.71 5.21
N PHE A 80 9.96 4.88 4.41
CA PHE A 80 9.34 4.15 3.30
C PHE A 80 9.76 2.69 3.23
N VAL A 81 9.00 1.89 2.50
CA VAL A 81 9.31 0.49 2.17
C VAL A 81 8.83 0.11 0.78
N GLU A 82 9.57 -0.78 0.11
CA GLU A 82 9.17 -1.49 -1.10
C GLU A 82 8.69 -2.89 -0.73
N LEU A 83 7.47 -3.25 -1.12
CA LEU A 83 6.82 -4.53 -0.88
C LEU A 83 6.61 -5.29 -2.20
N PRO A 84 7.63 -6.01 -2.71
CA PRO A 84 7.43 -6.92 -3.82
C PRO A 84 6.58 -8.13 -3.38
N VAL A 85 5.40 -8.26 -3.98
CA VAL A 85 4.47 -9.40 -3.79
C VAL A 85 4.73 -10.44 -4.87
N VAL A 86 5.54 -11.43 -4.52
CA VAL A 86 6.04 -12.46 -5.46
C VAL A 86 5.11 -13.67 -5.58
N GLY A 87 4.14 -13.82 -4.68
CA GLY A 87 3.17 -14.90 -4.69
C GLY A 87 3.54 -16.08 -3.79
N ALA A 88 2.52 -16.80 -3.29
CA ALA A 88 2.72 -17.94 -2.40
C ALA A 88 3.56 -19.07 -3.00
N ASN A 89 3.45 -19.32 -4.31
CA ASN A 89 4.23 -20.34 -5.01
C ASN A 89 5.73 -20.05 -5.03
N ALA A 90 6.14 -18.78 -4.90
CA ALA A 90 7.55 -18.41 -4.86
C ALA A 90 8.22 -18.81 -3.53
N LYS A 91 7.45 -19.16 -2.50
CA LYS A 91 7.95 -19.56 -1.18
C LYS A 91 8.89 -20.77 -1.25
N PHE A 92 8.65 -21.70 -2.18
CA PHE A 92 9.52 -22.86 -2.41
C PHE A 92 10.92 -22.47 -2.92
N MET A 93 11.07 -21.28 -3.49
CA MET A 93 12.34 -20.74 -3.99
C MET A 93 12.79 -19.49 -3.21
N LYS A 94 12.26 -19.27 -1.99
CA LYS A 94 12.53 -18.09 -1.16
C LYS A 94 14.02 -17.77 -1.06
N SER A 95 14.83 -18.75 -0.67
CA SER A 95 16.28 -18.55 -0.51
C SER A 95 16.97 -18.10 -1.80
N PHE A 96 16.55 -18.61 -2.96
CA PHE A 96 17.10 -18.20 -4.25
C PHE A 96 16.71 -16.74 -4.58
N ILE A 97 15.45 -16.38 -4.36
CA ILE A 97 14.92 -15.03 -4.60
C ILE A 97 15.58 -14.02 -3.67
N ASP A 98 15.62 -14.31 -2.36
CA ASP A 98 16.24 -13.45 -1.35
C ASP A 98 17.73 -13.23 -1.61
N ASN A 99 18.46 -14.29 -1.99
CA ASN A 99 19.87 -14.16 -2.36
C ASN A 99 20.06 -13.34 -3.64
N GLY A 100 19.18 -13.50 -4.63
CA GLY A 100 19.17 -12.67 -5.83
C GLY A 100 18.98 -11.18 -5.49
N MET A 101 18.06 -10.85 -4.58
CA MET A 101 17.85 -9.48 -4.11
C MET A 101 19.03 -8.96 -3.31
N ARG A 102 19.60 -9.75 -2.39
CA ARG A 102 20.81 -9.38 -1.64
C ARG A 102 22.00 -9.07 -2.55
N SER A 103 22.13 -9.80 -3.65
CA SER A 103 23.18 -9.55 -4.65
C SER A 103 22.89 -8.31 -5.51
N GLY A 104 21.62 -7.99 -5.77
CA GLY A 104 21.22 -6.85 -6.61
C GLY A 104 21.13 -5.52 -5.86
N ILE A 105 20.83 -5.56 -4.56
CA ILE A 105 20.67 -4.38 -3.70
C ILE A 105 21.87 -4.32 -2.76
N VAL A 106 22.93 -3.63 -3.20
CA VAL A 106 24.20 -3.59 -2.45
C VAL A 106 24.08 -2.75 -1.17
N ASP A 107 23.32 -1.66 -1.23
CA ASP A 107 23.10 -0.75 -0.10
C ASP A 107 22.32 -1.46 1.03
N PRO A 108 22.89 -1.63 2.23
CA PRO A 108 22.22 -2.21 3.38
C PRO A 108 20.94 -1.46 3.80
N ALA A 109 20.92 -0.13 3.70
CA ALA A 109 19.75 0.66 4.06
C ALA A 109 18.60 0.40 3.09
N LEU A 110 18.89 0.37 1.79
CA LEU A 110 17.88 0.03 0.77
C LEU A 110 17.38 -1.42 0.91
N ARG A 111 18.26 -2.35 1.30
CA ARG A 111 17.87 -3.73 1.63
C ARG A 111 16.91 -3.80 2.81
N ALA A 112 17.15 -3.05 3.87
CA ALA A 112 16.25 -2.98 5.04
C ALA A 112 14.87 -2.39 4.69
N ARG A 113 14.79 -1.62 3.60
CA ARG A 113 13.56 -1.00 3.09
C ARG A 113 12.80 -1.93 2.13
N THR A 114 13.34 -3.10 1.78
CA THR A 114 12.70 -4.05 0.85
C THR A 114 12.14 -5.25 1.61
N ILE A 115 10.81 -5.39 1.63
CA ILE A 115 10.10 -6.46 2.35
C ILE A 115 9.38 -7.37 1.36
N THR A 116 9.93 -8.56 1.12
CA THR A 116 9.35 -9.50 0.15
C THR A 116 8.17 -10.28 0.72
N ILE A 117 7.03 -10.19 0.04
CA ILE A 117 5.79 -10.84 0.46
C ILE A 117 5.58 -12.12 -0.36
N TYR A 118 5.71 -13.25 0.32
CA TYR A 118 5.49 -14.60 -0.21
C TYR A 118 4.04 -15.07 -0.02
N GLU A 119 3.08 -14.18 -0.29
CA GLU A 119 1.65 -14.43 -0.17
C GLU A 119 0.93 -14.20 -1.49
N ASN A 120 -0.28 -14.76 -1.62
CA ASN A 120 -1.13 -14.47 -2.77
C ASN A 120 -1.50 -12.99 -2.81
N ALA A 121 -1.40 -12.35 -3.99
CA ALA A 121 -1.72 -10.93 -4.14
C ALA A 121 -3.14 -10.57 -3.68
N SER A 122 -4.09 -11.51 -3.73
CA SER A 122 -5.45 -11.29 -3.21
C SER A 122 -5.51 -11.12 -1.69
N VAL A 123 -4.59 -11.73 -0.94
CA VAL A 123 -4.45 -11.54 0.52
C VAL A 123 -4.04 -10.10 0.81
N VAL A 124 -3.18 -9.52 -0.03
CA VAL A 124 -2.74 -8.13 0.08
C VAL A 124 -3.82 -7.16 -0.41
N ASN A 125 -4.40 -7.42 -1.57
CA ASN A 125 -5.18 -6.43 -2.31
C ASN A 125 -6.62 -6.30 -1.83
N ARG A 126 -7.25 -7.40 -1.40
CA ARG A 126 -8.68 -7.39 -1.05
C ARG A 126 -9.00 -6.48 0.15
N PRO A 127 -8.24 -6.51 1.25
CA PRO A 127 -8.47 -5.59 2.39
C PRO A 127 -8.24 -4.12 2.04
N LEU A 128 -7.42 -3.86 1.02
CA LEU A 128 -7.09 -2.53 0.51
C LEU A 128 -8.09 -2.04 -0.56
N GLY A 129 -9.06 -2.88 -0.96
CA GLY A 129 -10.01 -2.55 -2.04
C GLY A 129 -9.39 -2.51 -3.43
N PHE A 130 -8.18 -3.06 -3.62
CA PHE A 130 -7.47 -3.01 -4.89
C PHE A 130 -7.85 -4.18 -5.81
N ALA A 131 -8.03 -3.86 -7.10
CA ALA A 131 -8.18 -4.85 -8.16
C ALA A 131 -6.92 -4.92 -9.03
N GLY A 132 -6.59 -6.11 -9.54
CA GLY A 132 -5.50 -6.30 -10.50
C GLY A 132 -4.09 -6.18 -9.92
N ARG A 133 -3.09 -6.32 -10.81
CA ARG A 133 -1.65 -6.36 -10.49
C ARG A 133 -0.80 -5.62 -11.54
N ASP A 134 -1.44 -4.85 -12.41
CA ASP A 134 -0.79 -4.25 -13.58
C ASP A 134 -0.05 -2.96 -13.27
N GLU A 135 -0.48 -2.28 -12.21
CA GLU A 135 0.18 -1.10 -11.65
C GLU A 135 0.68 -1.38 -10.25
N ILE A 136 1.68 -0.61 -9.81
CA ILE A 136 2.05 -0.55 -8.39
C ILE A 136 0.92 0.04 -7.56
N ARG A 137 0.99 -0.13 -6.25
CA ARG A 137 0.18 0.64 -5.28
C ARG A 137 1.10 1.47 -4.43
N VAL A 138 0.66 2.66 -4.09
CA VAL A 138 1.37 3.57 -3.20
C VAL A 138 0.43 3.92 -2.07
N LEU A 139 0.88 3.76 -0.83
CA LEU A 139 0.06 3.95 0.35
C LEU A 139 0.81 4.74 1.41
N ILE A 140 0.07 5.41 2.28
CA ILE A 140 0.55 5.85 3.60
C ILE A 140 -0.16 4.98 4.63
N VAL A 141 0.62 4.29 5.46
CA VAL A 141 0.13 3.26 6.38
C VAL A 141 0.62 3.54 7.79
N SER A 142 -0.31 3.58 8.76
CA SER A 142 0.03 3.63 10.19
C SER A 142 0.43 2.24 10.70
N GLN A 143 1.18 2.17 11.80
CA GLN A 143 1.49 0.88 12.44
C GLN A 143 0.26 0.17 13.02
N ASN A 144 -0.86 0.89 13.20
CA ASN A 144 -2.15 0.32 13.57
C ASN A 144 -2.90 -0.31 12.37
N GLY A 145 -2.41 -0.08 11.15
CA GLY A 145 -2.98 -0.62 9.91
C GLY A 145 -3.97 0.29 9.20
N ASP A 146 -4.10 1.54 9.65
CA ASP A 146 -4.92 2.52 8.94
C ASP A 146 -4.23 2.90 7.63
N VAL A 147 -4.98 2.86 6.54
CA VAL A 147 -4.54 3.40 5.25
C VAL A 147 -4.99 4.86 5.18
N LEU A 148 -4.04 5.76 5.39
CA LEU A 148 -4.29 7.20 5.49
C LEU A 148 -4.43 7.85 4.11
N TRP A 149 -3.79 7.26 3.10
CA TRP A 149 -3.83 7.71 1.71
C TRP A 149 -3.41 6.57 0.79
N SER A 150 -3.93 6.52 -0.44
CA SER A 150 -3.47 5.56 -1.45
C SER A 150 -3.70 6.01 -2.88
N THR A 151 -2.85 5.53 -3.80
CA THR A 151 -3.01 5.64 -5.25
C THR A 151 -2.37 4.46 -6.00
N SER A 152 -2.41 4.45 -7.33
CA SER A 152 -1.73 3.48 -8.19
C SER A 152 -0.90 4.12 -9.30
N GLY A 153 0.04 3.35 -9.85
CA GLY A 153 0.83 3.75 -11.01
C GLY A 153 2.04 4.63 -10.68
N SER A 154 2.64 5.20 -11.73
CA SER A 154 3.82 6.08 -11.63
C SER A 154 3.48 7.43 -11.00
N ALA A 155 4.50 8.10 -10.45
CA ALA A 155 4.35 9.42 -9.87
C ALA A 155 3.85 10.44 -10.88
N THR A 156 2.86 11.23 -10.47
CA THR A 156 2.41 12.44 -11.16
C THR A 156 2.58 13.62 -10.21
N GLU A 157 2.74 14.83 -10.74
CA GLU A 157 2.92 16.02 -9.89
C GLU A 157 1.78 16.21 -8.88
N THR A 158 0.54 15.90 -9.28
CA THR A 158 -0.62 16.00 -8.39
C THR A 158 -0.54 14.94 -7.29
N ALA A 159 -0.31 13.68 -7.64
CA ALA A 159 -0.28 12.60 -6.68
C ALA A 159 0.92 12.71 -5.70
N VAL A 160 2.04 13.29 -6.14
CA VAL A 160 3.19 13.60 -5.28
C VAL A 160 2.83 14.66 -4.25
N LYS A 161 2.18 15.75 -4.66
CA LYS A 161 1.72 16.81 -3.74
C LYS A 161 0.70 16.27 -2.73
N ASP A 162 -0.25 15.46 -3.20
CA ASP A 162 -1.27 14.86 -2.34
C ASP A 162 -0.64 13.92 -1.31
N LEU A 163 0.32 13.08 -1.72
CA LEU A 163 1.06 12.21 -0.82
C LEU A 163 1.83 13.02 0.23
N GLN A 164 2.57 14.06 -0.19
CA GLN A 164 3.34 14.91 0.73
C GLN A 164 2.44 15.60 1.76
N ALA A 165 1.28 16.13 1.34
CA ALA A 165 0.31 16.74 2.23
C ALA A 165 -0.27 15.73 3.22
N ALA A 166 -0.67 14.54 2.74
CA ALA A 166 -1.22 13.48 3.59
C ALA A 166 -0.18 12.93 4.58
N PHE A 167 1.08 12.77 4.15
CA PHE A 167 2.16 12.31 5.01
C PHE A 167 2.48 13.33 6.11
N THR A 168 2.56 14.62 5.75
CA THR A 168 2.81 15.70 6.71
C THR A 168 1.68 15.85 7.73
N ALA A 169 0.43 15.68 7.30
CA ALA A 169 -0.73 15.77 8.18
C ALA A 169 -0.86 14.58 9.17
N ALA A 170 -0.15 13.49 8.89
CA ALA A 170 -0.19 12.26 9.68
C ALA A 170 1.03 12.07 10.60
N GLN A 171 2.03 12.95 10.52
CA GLN A 171 3.14 13.05 11.48
C GLN A 171 2.73 13.85 12.72
#